data_AF-A0AAQ6ITU2-F1
#
_entry.id   AF-A0AAQ6ITU2-F1
#
_cell.length_a   1.000
_cell.length_b   1.000
_cell.length_c   1.000
_cell.angle_alpha   90.00
_cell.angle_beta   90.00
_cell.angle_gamma   90.00
#
_symmetry.space_group_name_H-M   'P 1'
#
loop_
_entity.id
_entity.type
_entity.pdbx_description
1 polymer ?
#
loop_
_entity_poly.entity_id
_entity_poly.type
_entity_poly.pdbx_seq_one_letter_code
_entity_poly.pdbx_strand_id
1 'polypeptide(L)'
;MMKMSGRVTVSCLALLLTMTSVSAVRRLNSIRDLSDIDFGQTVPEQCLVLLYWLASTVEIDNNVIWLTFDPNNVDYGSHHYGNFEGLLDQFQGHRYYSVGNIYKETSVQLPAYYVNNGNEDRNRARIILGFRRVNAGRQQQRIEAVYITQHFWNYQGEGTKYDPQHTYEISMNLLREIREVSVRGNQMPLAILRDRYARNINEFQLNDIRNNWGNLAGLGLLLFIVMQRRYDSNHIRYRHHIQHRQNDNAMLICCVVLVFLALLFLLLNSSQPKSRWQ
;
A
#
# COMPACT_ATOMS: atom_id res chain seq x y z
N MET A 1 15.53 39.27 -61.90
CA MET A 1 16.11 39.21 -60.54
C MET A 1 15.17 38.41 -59.65
N MET A 2 15.62 37.29 -59.09
CA MET A 2 14.79 36.23 -58.51
C MET A 2 14.49 36.50 -57.03
N LYS A 3 13.21 36.35 -56.63
CA LYS A 3 12.74 36.36 -55.24
C LYS A 3 13.14 35.05 -54.55
N MET A 4 13.73 35.10 -53.36
CA MET A 4 13.83 33.94 -52.48
C MET A 4 12.83 34.04 -51.32
N SER A 5 12.16 32.92 -51.11
CA SER A 5 10.95 32.70 -50.32
C SER A 5 11.27 32.50 -48.83
N GLY A 6 10.72 33.37 -47.98
CA GLY A 6 10.75 33.24 -46.52
C GLY A 6 9.68 32.27 -45.99
N ARG A 7 9.84 30.96 -46.24
CA ARG A 7 8.86 29.95 -45.77
C ARG A 7 9.47 28.65 -45.21
N VAL A 8 10.70 28.67 -44.68
CA VAL A 8 11.31 27.42 -44.16
C VAL A 8 11.65 27.43 -42.66
N THR A 9 11.64 28.57 -41.97
CA THR A 9 12.09 28.60 -40.56
C THR A 9 11.01 28.45 -39.49
N VAL A 10 9.72 28.53 -39.82
CA VAL A 10 8.64 28.41 -38.80
C VAL A 10 8.16 26.97 -38.61
N SER A 11 8.25 26.13 -39.65
CA SER A 11 7.75 24.75 -39.58
C SER A 11 8.61 23.85 -38.67
N CYS A 12 9.92 24.07 -38.57
CA CYS A 12 10.77 23.30 -37.66
C CYS A 12 10.61 23.70 -36.19
N LEU A 13 10.31 24.96 -35.89
CA LEU A 13 10.05 25.41 -34.51
C LEU A 13 8.66 24.99 -34.01
N ALA A 14 7.66 24.90 -34.89
CA ALA A 14 6.35 24.37 -34.55
C ALA A 14 6.37 22.83 -34.35
N LEU A 15 7.22 22.11 -35.08
CA LEU A 15 7.43 20.65 -34.91
C LEU A 15 8.25 20.30 -33.65
N LEU A 16 8.98 21.24 -33.05
CA LEU A 16 9.72 21.03 -31.81
C LEU A 16 8.87 21.16 -30.54
N LEU A 17 7.61 21.61 -30.65
CA LEU A 17 6.68 21.77 -29.52
C LEU A 17 5.68 20.61 -29.35
N THR A 18 5.82 19.53 -30.11
CA THR A 18 5.14 18.26 -29.84
C THR A 18 6.14 17.17 -29.49
N MET A 19 7.15 17.49 -28.67
CA MET A 19 7.68 16.48 -27.76
C MET A 19 6.59 16.26 -26.72
N THR A 20 5.63 15.37 -27.01
CA THR A 20 4.89 14.71 -25.95
C THR A 20 5.95 14.05 -25.09
N SER A 21 6.39 14.71 -24.03
CA SER A 21 7.22 14.09 -23.02
C SER A 21 6.38 12.96 -22.48
N VAL A 22 6.62 11.75 -22.99
CA VAL A 22 6.38 10.53 -22.25
C VAL A 22 7.24 10.72 -21.01
N SER A 23 6.64 11.30 -19.97
CA SER A 23 7.31 11.42 -18.69
C SER A 23 7.37 10.01 -18.17
N ALA A 24 8.49 9.32 -18.44
CA ALA A 24 8.74 8.02 -17.88
C ALA A 24 8.52 8.13 -16.36
N VAL A 25 7.61 7.31 -15.84
CA VAL A 25 7.30 7.30 -14.40
C VAL A 25 8.60 7.08 -13.63
N ARG A 26 8.90 7.94 -12.65
CA ARG A 26 10.15 7.82 -11.87
C ARG A 26 10.17 6.46 -11.19
N ARG A 27 11.23 5.69 -11.45
CA ARG A 27 11.47 4.38 -10.85
C ARG A 27 12.25 4.49 -9.53
N LEU A 28 11.77 3.81 -8.50
CA LEU A 28 12.39 3.70 -7.19
C LEU A 28 13.02 2.32 -7.02
N ASN A 29 14.31 2.30 -6.70
CA ASN A 29 15.14 1.11 -6.67
C ASN A 29 15.50 0.64 -5.26
N SER A 30 15.43 1.51 -4.25
CA SER A 30 15.83 1.21 -2.87
C SER A 30 15.01 1.98 -1.82
N ILE A 31 15.09 1.55 -0.56
CA ILE A 31 14.48 2.26 0.58
C ILE A 31 15.05 3.68 0.69
N ARG A 32 16.30 3.88 0.26
CA ARG A 32 16.90 5.21 0.20
C ARG A 32 16.17 6.11 -0.80
N ASP A 33 15.77 5.59 -1.95
CA ASP A 33 15.02 6.38 -2.93
C ASP A 33 13.64 6.80 -2.40
N LEU A 34 13.05 6.01 -1.51
CA LEU A 34 11.82 6.41 -0.80
C LEU A 34 12.05 7.62 0.12
N SER A 35 13.24 7.76 0.71
CA SER A 35 13.55 8.92 1.57
C SER A 35 13.67 10.24 0.81
N ASP A 36 13.78 10.20 -0.52
CA ASP A 36 13.75 11.39 -1.38
C ASP A 36 12.32 11.83 -1.74
N ILE A 37 11.30 11.10 -1.29
CA ILE A 37 9.89 11.41 -1.50
C ILE A 37 9.31 12.02 -0.22
N ASP A 38 8.56 13.11 -0.37
CA ASP A 38 8.02 13.87 0.76
C ASP A 38 6.72 13.27 1.32
N PHE A 39 6.86 12.07 1.90
CA PHE A 39 5.78 11.37 2.57
C PHE A 39 5.26 12.15 3.79
N GLY A 40 3.95 12.28 3.89
CA GLY A 40 3.24 13.02 4.93
C GLY A 40 3.04 14.50 4.65
N GLN A 41 3.65 15.05 3.59
CA GLN A 41 3.37 16.41 3.10
C GLN A 41 2.66 16.36 1.74
N THR A 42 3.32 15.82 0.73
CA THR A 42 2.80 15.76 -0.66
C THR A 42 2.25 14.37 -1.00
N VAL A 43 2.92 13.33 -0.51
CA VAL A 43 2.50 11.92 -0.68
C VAL A 43 1.93 11.37 0.62
N PRO A 44 0.73 10.75 0.66
CA PRO A 44 0.21 10.10 1.85
C PRO A 44 1.18 9.08 2.44
N GLU A 45 1.35 9.12 3.76
CA GLU A 45 2.10 8.10 4.52
C GLU A 45 1.53 6.69 4.26
N GLN A 46 0.22 6.61 3.97
CA GLN A 46 -0.49 5.38 3.63
C GLN A 46 0.07 4.70 2.38
N CYS A 47 0.67 5.43 1.43
CA CYS A 47 1.34 4.81 0.28
C CYS A 47 2.48 3.89 0.74
N LEU A 48 3.25 4.32 1.75
CA LEU A 48 4.35 3.53 2.30
C LEU A 48 3.85 2.33 3.11
N VAL A 49 2.79 2.51 3.89
CA VAL A 49 2.15 1.40 4.63
C VAL A 49 1.56 0.36 3.67
N LEU A 50 0.92 0.79 2.58
CA LEU A 50 0.36 -0.10 1.57
C LEU A 50 1.48 -0.84 0.83
N LEU A 51 2.58 -0.16 0.51
CA LEU A 51 3.74 -0.78 -0.13
C LEU A 51 4.40 -1.83 0.78
N TYR A 52 4.51 -1.56 2.07
CA TYR A 52 4.97 -2.52 3.08
C TYR A 52 4.07 -3.77 3.13
N TRP A 53 2.75 -3.57 3.12
CA TRP A 53 1.79 -4.66 3.05
C TRP A 53 1.97 -5.49 1.76
N LEU A 54 2.07 -4.85 0.60
CA LEU A 54 2.24 -5.55 -0.67
C LEU A 54 3.50 -6.41 -0.66
N ALA A 55 4.64 -5.86 -0.26
CA ALA A 55 5.92 -6.57 -0.21
C ALA A 55 5.88 -7.81 0.71
N SER A 56 5.02 -7.78 1.73
CA SER A 56 4.79 -8.89 2.65
C SER A 56 3.82 -9.94 2.10
N THR A 57 2.99 -9.56 1.12
CA THR A 57 1.88 -10.36 0.62
C THR A 57 2.23 -11.09 -0.68
N VAL A 58 2.92 -10.42 -1.60
CA VAL A 58 3.34 -11.02 -2.88
C VAL A 58 4.41 -12.09 -2.67
N GLU A 59 4.55 -13.01 -3.61
CA GLU A 59 5.69 -13.93 -3.68
C GLU A 59 6.74 -13.36 -4.63
N ILE A 60 8.03 -13.48 -4.28
CA ILE A 60 9.14 -13.05 -5.13
C ILE A 60 10.08 -14.23 -5.26
N ASP A 61 10.12 -14.83 -6.45
CA ASP A 61 10.97 -15.97 -6.77
C ASP A 61 11.60 -15.79 -8.16
N ASN A 62 12.87 -16.18 -8.32
CA ASN A 62 13.57 -16.18 -9.61
C ASN A 62 13.43 -14.90 -10.46
N ASN A 63 13.49 -13.73 -9.80
CA ASN A 63 13.26 -12.42 -10.42
C ASN A 63 11.86 -12.24 -11.04
N VAL A 64 10.86 -12.90 -10.48
CA VAL A 64 9.45 -12.77 -10.84
C VAL A 64 8.67 -12.42 -9.58
N ILE A 65 7.67 -11.54 -9.72
CA ILE A 65 6.74 -11.20 -8.66
C ILE A 65 5.42 -11.90 -8.97
N TRP A 66 4.97 -12.75 -8.05
CA TRP A 66 3.74 -13.53 -8.16
C TRP A 66 2.68 -12.96 -7.24
N LEU A 67 1.50 -12.71 -7.81
CA LEU A 67 0.33 -12.30 -7.04
C LEU A 67 -0.24 -13.49 -6.27
N THR A 68 -0.58 -13.25 -5.00
CA THR A 68 -1.06 -14.26 -4.05
C THR A 68 -2.55 -14.10 -3.71
N PHE A 69 -3.25 -13.17 -4.38
CA PHE A 69 -4.67 -12.89 -4.21
C PHE A 69 -5.34 -12.62 -5.56
N ASP A 70 -6.68 -12.62 -5.62
CA ASP A 70 -7.40 -12.38 -6.88
C ASP A 70 -7.99 -10.96 -6.92
N PRO A 71 -7.43 -10.05 -7.74
CA PRO A 71 -7.91 -8.69 -7.81
C PRO A 71 -9.27 -8.57 -8.52
N ASN A 72 -9.77 -9.65 -9.13
CA ASN A 72 -11.14 -9.71 -9.68
C ASN A 72 -12.19 -9.97 -8.60
N ASN A 73 -11.81 -10.59 -7.48
CA ASN A 73 -12.67 -10.78 -6.31
C ASN A 73 -12.70 -9.55 -5.40
N VAL A 74 -12.23 -8.40 -5.88
CA VAL A 74 -12.14 -7.14 -5.11
C VAL A 74 -11.36 -7.28 -3.78
N ASP A 75 -10.51 -8.32 -3.67
CA ASP A 75 -9.61 -8.54 -2.54
C ASP A 75 -8.77 -7.28 -2.30
N TYR A 76 -8.66 -6.87 -1.03
CA TYR A 76 -7.86 -5.72 -0.61
C TYR A 76 -8.24 -4.39 -1.28
N GLY A 77 -9.53 -4.23 -1.63
CA GLY A 77 -10.05 -3.02 -2.26
C GLY A 77 -9.66 -2.90 -3.72
N SER A 78 -9.35 -4.03 -4.35
CA SER A 78 -8.89 -4.07 -5.72
C SER A 78 -10.02 -3.80 -6.73
N HIS A 79 -9.65 -3.20 -7.85
CA HIS A 79 -10.53 -2.98 -8.99
C HIS A 79 -9.72 -2.76 -10.26
N HIS A 80 -10.34 -3.00 -11.42
CA HIS A 80 -9.72 -2.71 -12.71
C HIS A 80 -9.40 -1.21 -12.84
N TYR A 81 -8.20 -0.90 -13.32
CA TYR A 81 -7.75 0.46 -13.62
C TYR A 81 -7.60 0.64 -15.13
N GLY A 82 -8.40 1.54 -15.71
CA GLY A 82 -8.45 1.76 -17.15
C GLY A 82 -7.32 2.61 -17.72
N ASN A 83 -6.58 3.35 -16.88
CA ASN A 83 -5.52 4.27 -17.31
C ASN A 83 -5.99 5.22 -18.43
N PHE A 84 -7.21 5.77 -18.28
CA PHE A 84 -7.83 6.64 -19.28
C PHE A 84 -7.18 8.03 -19.33
N GLU A 85 -6.54 8.44 -18.26
CA GLU A 85 -5.76 9.67 -18.12
C GLU A 85 -4.37 9.58 -18.78
N GLY A 86 -3.97 8.39 -19.26
CA GLY A 86 -2.65 8.20 -19.89
C GLY A 86 -1.49 8.32 -18.90
N LEU A 87 -1.69 7.94 -17.64
CA LEU A 87 -0.67 7.96 -16.59
C LEU A 87 0.47 6.96 -16.87
N LEU A 88 0.09 5.76 -17.31
CA LEU A 88 1.00 4.65 -17.60
C LEU A 88 1.06 4.40 -19.11
N ASP A 89 2.12 3.74 -19.57
CA ASP A 89 2.20 3.35 -20.97
C ASP A 89 1.06 2.40 -21.34
N GLN A 90 0.34 2.74 -22.41
CA GLN A 90 -0.70 1.89 -22.98
C GLN A 90 -0.09 1.00 -24.06
N PHE A 91 0.17 -0.26 -23.72
CA PHE A 91 0.54 -1.28 -24.71
C PHE A 91 -0.53 -2.36 -24.81
N GLN A 92 -0.75 -2.86 -26.02
CA GLN A 92 -1.74 -3.91 -26.28
C GLN A 92 -1.53 -5.11 -25.37
N GLY A 93 -2.59 -5.51 -24.67
CA GLY A 93 -2.58 -6.69 -23.81
C GLY A 93 -2.05 -6.45 -22.40
N HIS A 94 -1.87 -5.21 -21.93
CA HIS A 94 -1.70 -4.98 -20.48
C HIS A 94 -3.05 -4.80 -19.79
N ARG A 95 -3.16 -5.29 -18.57
CA ARG A 95 -4.27 -5.02 -17.66
C ARG A 95 -3.71 -4.43 -16.39
N TYR A 96 -4.35 -3.38 -15.88
CA TYR A 96 -3.97 -2.76 -14.64
C TYR A 96 -5.06 -2.95 -13.60
N TYR A 97 -4.66 -3.21 -12.36
CA TYR A 97 -5.55 -3.19 -11.21
C TYR A 97 -5.04 -2.18 -10.20
N SER A 98 -5.95 -1.40 -9.65
CA SER A 98 -5.69 -0.54 -8.52
C SER A 98 -6.08 -1.26 -7.24
N VAL A 99 -5.25 -1.17 -6.19
CA VAL A 99 -5.40 -1.83 -4.89
C VAL A 99 -5.29 -0.80 -3.78
N GLY A 100 -5.95 -1.03 -2.65
CA GLY A 100 -5.83 -0.17 -1.47
C GLY A 100 -7.05 0.70 -1.17
N ASN A 101 -8.18 0.50 -1.87
CA ASN A 101 -9.41 1.23 -1.61
C ASN A 101 -10.13 0.70 -0.36
N ILE A 102 -10.16 1.48 0.72
CA ILE A 102 -10.78 1.05 1.99
C ILE A 102 -12.32 1.18 2.03
N TYR A 103 -12.93 1.86 1.05
CA TYR A 103 -14.40 2.03 0.99
C TYR A 103 -15.10 1.00 0.10
N LYS A 104 -14.34 0.08 -0.50
CA LYS A 104 -14.92 -1.02 -1.26
C LYS A 104 -15.40 -2.11 -0.29
N GLU A 105 -16.56 -2.68 -0.55
CA GLU A 105 -16.86 -4.02 -0.02
C GLU A 105 -15.87 -4.99 -0.67
N THR A 106 -15.06 -5.64 0.16
CA THR A 106 -13.96 -6.52 -0.28
C THR A 106 -14.22 -7.95 0.16
N SER A 107 -13.87 -8.94 -0.65
CA SER A 107 -13.88 -10.34 -0.22
C SER A 107 -12.82 -10.63 0.85
N VAL A 108 -11.67 -9.96 0.78
CA VAL A 108 -10.63 -9.96 1.82
C VAL A 108 -10.26 -8.53 2.17
N GLN A 109 -10.26 -8.18 3.45
CA GLN A 109 -9.93 -6.83 3.92
C GLN A 109 -8.42 -6.57 3.96
N LEU A 110 -8.05 -5.30 3.75
CA LEU A 110 -6.70 -4.83 4.06
C LEU A 110 -6.39 -5.00 5.56
N PRO A 111 -5.11 -5.17 5.93
CA PRO A 111 -4.73 -5.33 7.32
C PRO A 111 -5.24 -4.17 8.18
N ALA A 112 -5.60 -4.48 9.43
CA ALA A 112 -6.11 -3.49 10.37
C ALA A 112 -5.16 -2.29 10.55
N TYR A 113 -3.84 -2.48 10.52
CA TYR A 113 -2.86 -1.39 10.61
C TYR A 113 -2.87 -0.44 9.40
N TYR A 114 -3.42 -0.86 8.26
CA TYR A 114 -3.68 0.00 7.11
C TYR A 114 -5.05 0.69 7.25
N VAL A 115 -6.11 -0.07 7.55
CA VAL A 115 -7.49 0.43 7.62
C VAL A 115 -7.71 1.40 8.80
N ASN A 116 -7.17 1.08 9.98
CA ASN A 116 -7.33 1.88 11.21
C ASN A 116 -6.63 3.24 11.15
N ASN A 117 -5.86 3.49 10.09
CA ASN A 117 -5.25 4.77 9.83
C ASN A 117 -6.08 5.64 8.87
N GLY A 118 -7.33 5.30 8.52
CA GLY A 118 -8.14 6.05 7.54
C GLY A 118 -8.96 7.22 8.12
N ASN A 119 -8.57 8.46 7.82
CA ASN A 119 -9.49 9.61 7.70
C ASN A 119 -9.78 9.84 6.21
N GLU A 120 -10.76 10.67 5.85
CA GLU A 120 -11.22 10.91 4.46
C GLU A 120 -10.08 11.26 3.47
N ASP A 121 -9.05 11.98 3.92
CA ASP A 121 -7.87 12.33 3.10
C ASP A 121 -6.88 11.19 2.86
N ARG A 122 -7.06 10.05 3.54
CA ARG A 122 -6.09 8.94 3.62
C ARG A 122 -6.46 7.75 2.74
N ASN A 123 -7.66 7.70 2.16
CA ASN A 123 -8.01 6.74 1.10
C ASN A 123 -7.52 7.19 -0.29
N ARG A 124 -6.54 8.10 -0.37
CA ARG A 124 -5.95 8.50 -1.65
C ARG A 124 -4.90 7.52 -2.14
N ALA A 125 -4.18 6.87 -1.22
CA ALA A 125 -3.08 5.96 -1.55
C ALA A 125 -3.56 4.75 -2.36
N ARG A 126 -2.84 4.42 -3.44
CA ARG A 126 -3.10 3.24 -4.27
C ARG A 126 -1.80 2.55 -4.67
N ILE A 127 -1.92 1.26 -4.89
CA ILE A 127 -0.94 0.50 -5.67
C ILE A 127 -1.58 0.15 -7.00
N ILE A 128 -0.87 0.39 -8.10
CA ILE A 128 -1.26 -0.14 -9.42
C ILE A 128 -0.39 -1.36 -9.72
N LEU A 129 -1.05 -2.46 -10.05
CA LEU A 129 -0.44 -3.71 -10.49
C LEU A 129 -0.66 -3.87 -11.99
N GLY A 130 0.43 -3.96 -12.74
CA GLY A 130 0.43 -4.22 -14.17
C GLY A 130 0.63 -5.70 -14.49
N PHE A 131 -0.22 -6.23 -15.36
CA PHE A 131 -0.17 -7.62 -15.81
C PHE A 131 -0.11 -7.68 -17.32
N ARG A 132 0.66 -8.61 -17.87
CA ARG A 132 0.51 -9.01 -19.27
C ARG A 132 -0.68 -9.98 -19.39
N ARG A 133 -1.53 -9.77 -20.39
CA ARG A 133 -2.70 -10.62 -20.68
C ARG A 133 -2.17 -11.96 -21.20
N VAL A 134 -2.14 -12.96 -20.33
CA VAL A 134 -1.92 -14.35 -20.71
C VAL A 134 -3.29 -15.01 -20.83
N ASN A 135 -3.50 -15.79 -21.89
CA ASN A 135 -4.74 -16.51 -22.11
C ASN A 135 -4.95 -17.58 -21.03
N ALA A 136 -6.09 -17.45 -20.34
CA ALA A 136 -6.84 -18.47 -19.60
C ALA A 136 -6.17 -19.20 -18.40
N GLY A 137 -6.82 -18.99 -17.23
CA GLY A 137 -7.04 -20.02 -16.23
C GLY A 137 -6.15 -19.95 -14.99
N ARG A 138 -6.67 -19.34 -13.91
CA ARG A 138 -6.34 -19.52 -12.46
C ARG A 138 -4.88 -19.74 -12.01
N GLN A 139 -3.90 -19.61 -12.89
CA GLN A 139 -2.48 -19.69 -12.58
C GLN A 139 -2.04 -18.37 -11.97
N GLN A 140 -1.15 -18.48 -10.98
CA GLN A 140 -0.54 -17.40 -10.24
C GLN A 140 -0.22 -16.23 -11.18
N GLN A 141 -0.81 -15.06 -10.93
CA GLN A 141 -0.70 -13.95 -11.85
C GLN A 141 0.67 -13.30 -11.69
N ARG A 142 1.52 -13.40 -12.72
CA ARG A 142 2.79 -12.68 -12.78
C ARG A 142 2.54 -11.18 -12.88
N ILE A 143 3.08 -10.43 -11.94
CA ILE A 143 3.09 -8.97 -11.96
C ILE A 143 4.29 -8.52 -12.79
N GLU A 144 4.05 -7.70 -13.81
CA GLU A 144 5.10 -7.12 -14.67
C GLU A 144 5.57 -5.76 -14.16
N ALA A 145 4.67 -5.00 -13.52
CA ALA A 145 4.97 -3.68 -12.99
C ALA A 145 4.18 -3.39 -11.72
N VAL A 146 4.80 -2.67 -10.80
CA VAL A 146 4.19 -2.20 -9.55
C VAL A 146 4.40 -0.70 -9.50
N TYR A 147 3.33 0.04 -9.20
CA TYR A 147 3.41 1.47 -8.98
C TYR A 147 2.77 1.83 -7.65
N ILE A 148 3.30 2.83 -6.97
CA ILE A 148 2.56 3.57 -5.95
C ILE A 148 2.02 4.85 -6.57
N THR A 149 0.82 5.25 -6.18
CA THR A 149 0.21 6.51 -6.62
C THR A 149 -0.78 7.02 -5.57
N GLN A 150 -1.37 8.16 -5.85
CA GLN A 150 -2.42 8.77 -5.07
C GLN A 150 -3.53 9.34 -5.96
N HIS A 151 -4.76 9.37 -5.46
CA HIS A 151 -5.74 10.31 -6.00
C HIS A 151 -5.31 11.76 -5.76
N PHE A 152 -5.68 12.64 -6.69
CA PHE A 152 -5.68 14.08 -6.43
C PHE A 152 -6.49 14.42 -5.18
N TRP A 153 -6.25 15.60 -4.62
CA TRP A 153 -7.06 16.06 -3.50
C TRP A 153 -8.48 16.40 -3.96
N ASN A 154 -9.47 16.10 -3.13
CA ASN A 154 -10.90 16.27 -3.45
C ASN A 154 -11.29 17.70 -3.90
N TYR A 155 -10.56 18.73 -3.46
CA TYR A 155 -10.81 20.14 -3.87
C TYR A 155 -10.16 20.53 -5.20
N GLN A 156 -9.35 19.67 -5.82
CA GLN A 156 -8.69 19.97 -7.10
C GLN A 156 -9.59 19.73 -8.31
N GLY A 157 -10.82 19.22 -8.13
CA GLY A 157 -11.78 19.02 -9.22
C GLY A 157 -11.44 17.88 -10.19
N GLU A 158 -10.40 17.09 -9.90
CA GLU A 158 -9.89 16.01 -10.77
C GLU A 158 -10.60 14.66 -10.56
N GLY A 159 -11.64 14.63 -9.73
CA GLY A 159 -12.46 13.44 -9.47
C GLY A 159 -11.63 12.27 -8.93
N THR A 160 -11.71 11.12 -9.59
CA THR A 160 -11.03 9.87 -9.20
C THR A 160 -9.70 9.64 -9.93
N LYS A 161 -9.16 10.65 -10.64
CA LYS A 161 -7.89 10.52 -11.34
C LYS A 161 -6.72 10.33 -10.38
N TYR A 162 -5.69 9.66 -10.87
CA TYR A 162 -4.42 9.56 -10.17
C TYR A 162 -3.48 10.70 -10.53
N ASP A 163 -2.68 11.09 -9.54
CA ASP A 163 -1.76 12.20 -9.62
C ASP A 163 -0.44 11.76 -10.28
N PRO A 164 -0.14 12.21 -11.51
CA PRO A 164 1.07 11.82 -12.23
C PRO A 164 2.35 12.34 -11.57
N GLN A 165 2.29 13.46 -10.83
CA GLN A 165 3.47 14.02 -10.14
C GLN A 165 3.88 13.15 -8.94
N HIS A 166 2.93 12.39 -8.40
CA HIS A 166 3.13 11.53 -7.23
C HIS A 166 2.88 10.06 -7.56
N THR A 167 3.22 9.66 -8.79
CA THR A 167 3.23 8.27 -9.24
C THR A 167 4.66 7.80 -9.45
N TYR A 168 4.98 6.64 -8.89
CA TYR A 168 6.32 6.08 -8.92
C TYR A 168 6.29 4.60 -9.24
N GLU A 169 7.16 4.16 -10.14
CA GLU A 169 7.35 2.73 -10.42
C GLU A 169 8.24 2.13 -9.33
N ILE A 170 7.82 1.00 -8.79
CA ILE A 170 8.55 0.29 -7.74
C ILE A 170 9.33 -0.84 -8.38
N SER A 171 10.64 -0.83 -8.21
CA SER A 171 11.49 -1.93 -8.64
C SER A 171 11.31 -3.17 -7.77
N MET A 172 11.70 -4.31 -8.32
CA MET A 172 11.81 -5.55 -7.56
C MET A 172 12.83 -5.48 -6.42
N ASN A 173 13.93 -4.75 -6.60
CA ASN A 173 14.96 -4.60 -5.56
C ASN A 173 14.37 -3.88 -4.34
N LEU A 174 13.61 -2.81 -4.57
CA LEU A 174 12.90 -2.10 -3.52
C LEU A 174 11.91 -3.02 -2.78
N LEU A 175 11.10 -3.80 -3.50
CA LEU A 175 10.19 -4.77 -2.87
C LEU A 175 10.94 -5.80 -2.02
N ARG A 176 12.13 -6.25 -2.45
CA ARG A 176 12.97 -7.18 -1.67
C ARG A 176 13.49 -6.53 -0.39
N GLU A 177 14.00 -5.30 -0.46
CA GLU A 177 14.47 -4.58 0.74
C GLU A 177 13.33 -4.41 1.75
N ILE A 178 12.15 -3.97 1.30
CA ILE A 178 10.96 -3.83 2.16
C ILE A 178 10.54 -5.18 2.73
N ARG A 179 10.58 -6.25 1.93
CA ARG A 179 10.27 -7.61 2.38
C ARG A 179 11.23 -8.12 3.45
N GLU A 180 12.52 -7.77 3.36
CA GLU A 180 13.47 -8.09 4.43
C GLU A 180 13.06 -7.41 5.73
N VAL A 181 12.66 -6.14 5.66
CA VAL A 181 12.17 -5.42 6.83
C VAL A 181 10.87 -6.02 7.36
N SER A 182 9.97 -6.52 6.49
CA SER A 182 8.64 -6.98 6.89
C SER A 182 8.54 -8.44 7.32
N VAL A 183 9.14 -9.36 6.58
CA VAL A 183 9.10 -10.80 6.86
C VAL A 183 10.23 -11.19 7.79
N ARG A 184 11.43 -10.71 7.51
CA ARG A 184 12.58 -10.98 8.37
C ARG A 184 12.61 -10.07 9.59
N GLY A 185 11.85 -8.97 9.68
CA GLY A 185 11.77 -8.20 10.93
C GLY A 185 11.34 -9.02 12.16
N ASN A 186 10.57 -10.09 11.93
CA ASN A 186 10.15 -11.01 12.98
C ASN A 186 11.14 -12.17 13.23
N GLN A 187 12.11 -12.39 12.34
CA GLN A 187 13.07 -13.51 12.40
C GLN A 187 14.54 -13.04 12.59
N MET A 188 14.90 -11.91 11.99
CA MET A 188 16.17 -11.20 12.09
C MET A 188 16.07 -10.10 13.15
N PRO A 189 17.11 -9.91 13.98
CA PRO A 189 17.16 -8.81 14.92
C PRO A 189 16.97 -7.45 14.22
N LEU A 190 16.06 -6.61 14.75
CA LEU A 190 15.80 -5.25 14.26
C LEU A 190 17.07 -4.39 14.17
N ALA A 191 18.08 -4.66 15.02
CA ALA A 191 19.38 -3.99 14.99
C ALA A 191 20.16 -4.28 13.70
N ILE A 192 20.08 -5.49 13.15
CA ILE A 192 20.74 -5.83 11.88
C ILE A 192 20.06 -5.10 10.72
N LEU A 193 18.73 -5.03 10.72
CA LEU A 193 17.97 -4.28 9.71
C LEU A 193 18.30 -2.79 9.77
N ARG A 194 18.42 -2.25 10.99
CA ARG A 194 18.90 -0.89 11.21
C ARG A 194 20.31 -0.68 10.65
N ASP A 195 21.26 -1.54 10.95
CA ASP A 195 22.64 -1.36 10.48
C ASP A 195 22.75 -1.45 8.95
N ARG A 196 21.85 -2.22 8.33
CA ARG A 196 21.74 -2.34 6.87
C ARG A 196 21.14 -1.10 6.21
N TYR A 197 20.00 -0.61 6.72
CA TYR A 197 19.18 0.39 6.03
C TYR A 197 19.15 1.77 6.71
N ALA A 198 19.55 1.87 7.98
CA ALA A 198 19.24 2.96 8.89
C ALA A 198 20.38 3.28 9.88
N ARG A 199 21.61 3.39 9.37
CA ARG A 199 22.85 3.52 10.17
C ARG A 199 22.89 4.69 11.17
N ASN A 200 22.00 5.67 11.04
CA ASN A 200 21.92 6.85 11.89
C ASN A 200 20.94 6.72 13.06
N ILE A 201 20.19 5.61 13.17
CA ILE A 201 19.30 5.34 14.30
C ILE A 201 20.13 4.82 15.48
N ASN A 202 19.95 5.37 16.68
CA ASN A 202 20.63 4.87 17.88
C ASN A 202 19.83 3.77 18.61
N GLU A 203 20.44 3.10 19.60
CA GLU A 203 19.78 2.03 20.36
C GLU A 203 18.52 2.48 21.11
N PHE A 204 18.50 3.74 21.59
CA PHE A 204 17.35 4.28 22.29
C PHE A 204 16.14 4.41 21.33
N GLN A 205 16.35 5.02 20.16
CA GLN A 205 15.34 5.11 19.10
C GLN A 205 14.90 3.73 18.61
N LEU A 206 15.82 2.78 18.49
CA LEU A 206 15.50 1.41 18.09
C LEU A 206 14.61 0.70 19.13
N ASN A 207 14.89 0.89 20.41
CA ASN A 207 14.05 0.34 21.49
C ASN A 207 12.69 1.02 21.54
N ASP A 208 12.61 2.33 21.30
CA ASP A 208 11.32 3.02 21.17
C ASP A 208 10.49 2.45 20.02
N ILE A 209 11.10 2.18 18.86
CA ILE A 209 10.41 1.55 17.74
C ILE A 209 9.86 0.18 18.17
N ARG A 210 10.68 -0.66 18.82
CA ARG A 210 10.23 -1.98 19.31
C ARG A 210 9.05 -1.87 20.26
N ASN A 211 9.16 -0.99 21.26
CA ASN A 211 8.16 -0.83 22.30
C ASN A 211 6.84 -0.26 21.75
N ASN A 212 6.92 0.66 20.79
CA ASN A 212 5.72 1.32 20.24
C ASN A 212 5.03 0.50 19.15
N TRP A 213 5.78 -0.28 18.38
CA TRP A 213 5.25 -1.00 17.21
C TRP A 213 5.07 -2.50 17.43
N GLY A 214 5.72 -3.10 18.43
CA GLY A 214 5.61 -4.53 18.73
C GLY A 214 5.89 -5.41 17.50
N ASN A 215 4.91 -6.23 17.11
CA ASN A 215 5.00 -7.09 15.92
C ASN A 215 5.10 -6.33 14.58
N LEU A 216 4.85 -5.01 14.60
CA LEU A 216 5.01 -4.12 13.45
C LEU A 216 6.31 -3.32 13.53
N ALA A 217 7.28 -3.70 14.37
CA ALA A 217 8.55 -2.99 14.49
C ALA A 217 9.31 -2.84 13.17
N GLY A 218 9.17 -3.79 12.23
CA GLY A 218 9.67 -3.63 10.87
C GLY A 218 9.03 -2.45 10.13
N LEU A 219 7.70 -2.34 10.15
CA LEU A 219 6.98 -1.19 9.59
C LEU A 219 7.38 0.11 10.29
N GLY A 220 7.47 0.10 11.63
CA GLY A 220 7.91 1.25 12.41
C GLY A 220 9.32 1.71 12.03
N LEU A 221 10.24 0.78 11.85
CA LEU A 221 11.60 1.06 11.37
C LEU A 221 11.58 1.65 9.96
N LEU A 222 10.81 1.08 9.03
CA LEU A 222 10.69 1.61 7.66
C LEU A 222 10.17 3.05 7.64
N LEU A 223 9.11 3.33 8.39
CA LEU A 223 8.54 4.68 8.51
C LEU A 223 9.57 5.65 9.11
N PHE A 224 10.34 5.20 10.11
CA PHE A 224 11.38 6.02 10.72
C PHE A 224 12.50 6.37 9.73
N ILE A 225 12.94 5.39 8.93
CA ILE A 225 13.97 5.58 7.90
C ILE A 225 13.50 6.59 6.85
N VAL A 226 12.33 6.34 6.27
CA VAL A 226 11.87 7.06 5.08
C VAL A 226 11.40 8.46 5.42
N MET A 227 10.63 8.62 6.49
CA MET A 227 10.01 9.90 6.79
C MET A 227 10.92 10.83 7.59
N GLN A 228 11.98 10.28 8.21
CA GLN A 228 13.01 11.01 8.96
C GLN A 228 12.44 12.12 9.86
N ARG A 229 11.24 11.92 10.42
CA ARG A 229 10.57 12.93 11.24
C ARG A 229 11.42 13.10 12.48
N ARG A 230 12.00 14.29 12.63
CA ARG A 230 12.57 14.76 13.89
C ARG A 230 11.63 14.32 15.01
N TYR A 231 12.21 13.66 15.99
CA TYR A 231 11.63 12.81 17.02
C TYR A 231 10.45 13.41 17.85
N ASP A 232 9.98 14.61 17.55
CA ASP A 232 9.37 15.47 18.57
C ASP A 232 7.85 15.66 18.51
N SER A 233 7.06 15.11 17.58
CA SER A 233 5.60 15.42 17.61
C SER A 233 4.59 14.37 17.15
N ASN A 234 4.93 13.42 16.27
CA ASN A 234 3.91 12.55 15.67
C ASN A 234 3.82 11.12 16.24
N HIS A 235 4.72 10.73 17.16
CA HIS A 235 4.70 9.39 17.77
C HIS A 235 3.48 9.16 18.69
N ILE A 236 2.92 10.23 19.26
CA ILE A 236 1.76 10.16 20.17
C ILE A 236 0.47 9.80 19.41
N ARG A 237 0.33 10.24 18.14
CA ARG A 237 -0.90 10.07 17.38
C ARG A 237 -1.11 8.64 16.88
N TYR A 238 -0.03 7.97 16.44
CA TYR A 238 -0.09 6.56 16.02
C TYR A 238 -0.35 5.61 17.19
N ARG A 239 0.25 5.87 18.36
CA ARG A 239 0.04 5.12 19.60
C ARG A 239 -1.42 5.12 20.05
N HIS A 240 -2.06 6.29 20.05
CA HIS A 240 -3.44 6.40 20.52
C HIS A 240 -4.43 5.60 19.67
N HIS A 241 -4.26 5.54 18.34
CA HIS A 241 -5.20 4.85 17.46
C HIS A 241 -5.07 3.32 17.47
N ILE A 242 -3.84 2.78 17.55
CA ILE A 242 -3.63 1.31 17.57
C ILE A 242 -4.04 0.71 18.93
N GLN A 243 -3.68 1.38 20.04
CA GLN A 243 -3.90 0.86 21.38
C GLN A 243 -5.38 0.94 21.83
N HIS A 244 -6.13 1.99 21.46
CA HIS A 244 -7.55 2.08 21.79
C HIS A 244 -8.37 0.96 21.13
N ARG A 245 -8.11 0.66 19.85
CA ARG A 245 -8.93 -0.29 19.08
C ARG A 245 -8.59 -1.77 19.31
N GLN A 246 -7.34 -2.09 19.67
CA GLN A 246 -7.02 -3.45 20.12
C GLN A 246 -7.80 -3.81 21.39
N ASN A 247 -7.99 -2.85 22.29
CA ASN A 247 -8.83 -3.02 23.47
C ASN A 247 -10.32 -3.15 23.11
N ASP A 248 -10.81 -2.37 22.14
CA ASP A 248 -12.21 -2.46 21.68
C ASP A 248 -12.50 -3.81 21.01
N ASN A 249 -11.58 -4.33 20.19
CA ASN A 249 -11.72 -5.64 19.55
C ASN A 249 -11.66 -6.78 20.58
N ALA A 250 -10.78 -6.68 21.58
CA ALA A 250 -10.72 -7.66 22.67
C ALA A 250 -12.01 -7.64 23.51
N MET A 251 -12.56 -6.46 23.80
CA MET A 251 -13.87 -6.32 24.46
C MET A 251 -15.01 -6.92 23.63
N LEU A 252 -15.05 -6.67 22.32
CA LEU A 252 -16.08 -7.22 21.44
C LEU A 252 -16.01 -8.75 21.40
N ILE A 253 -14.80 -9.33 21.28
CA ILE A 253 -14.59 -10.78 21.30
C ILE A 253 -15.04 -11.37 22.64
N CYS A 254 -14.65 -10.75 23.77
CA CYS A 254 -15.12 -11.17 25.09
C CYS A 254 -16.65 -11.13 25.20
N CYS A 255 -17.31 -10.08 24.72
CA CYS A 255 -18.77 -9.97 24.71
C CYS A 255 -19.42 -11.08 23.87
N VAL A 256 -18.91 -11.37 22.67
CA VAL A 256 -19.44 -12.43 21.80
C VAL A 256 -19.27 -13.81 22.44
N VAL A 257 -18.11 -14.08 23.05
CA VAL A 257 -17.86 -15.33 23.77
C VAL A 257 -18.80 -15.47 24.97
N LEU A 258 -19.00 -14.41 25.76
CA LEU A 258 -19.93 -14.42 26.89
C LEU A 258 -21.38 -14.67 26.47
N VAL A 259 -21.82 -14.03 25.38
CA VAL A 259 -23.17 -14.26 24.82
C VAL A 259 -23.31 -15.71 24.33
N PHE A 260 -22.31 -16.24 23.64
CA PHE A 260 -22.32 -17.62 23.16
C PHE A 260 -22.37 -18.63 24.32
N LEU A 261 -21.58 -18.40 25.38
CA LEU A 261 -21.60 -19.24 26.58
C LEU A 261 -22.94 -19.17 27.31
N ALA A 262 -23.56 -17.98 27.39
CA ALA A 262 -24.89 -17.81 27.97
C ALA A 262 -25.97 -18.57 27.17
N LEU A 263 -25.92 -18.50 25.84
CA LEU A 263 -26.84 -19.24 24.96
C LEU A 263 -26.64 -20.76 25.08
N LEU A 264 -25.39 -21.23 25.14
CA LEU A 264 -25.07 -22.64 25.36
C LEU A 264 -25.62 -23.13 26.70
N PHE A 265 -25.46 -22.34 27.77
CA PHE A 265 -25.98 -22.66 29.09
C PHE A 265 -27.51 -22.74 29.12
N LEU A 266 -28.20 -21.82 28.41
CA LEU A 266 -29.66 -21.85 28.27
C LEU A 266 -30.14 -23.08 27.48
N LEU A 267 -29.43 -23.48 26.42
CA LEU A 267 -29.76 -24.67 25.63
C LEU A 267 -29.54 -25.98 26.40
N LEU A 268 -28.45 -26.05 27.18
CA LEU A 268 -28.17 -27.22 28.02
C LEU A 268 -29.19 -27.37 29.16
N ASN A 269 -29.70 -26.26 29.69
CA ASN A 269 -30.70 -26.26 30.76
C ASN A 269 -32.16 -26.37 30.26
N SER A 270 -32.44 -25.99 29.01
CA SER A 270 -33.77 -26.21 28.40
C SER A 270 -34.00 -27.66 27.96
N SER A 271 -32.93 -28.46 27.91
CA SER A 271 -32.95 -29.87 27.51
C SER A 271 -33.22 -30.85 28.66
N GLN A 272 -33.45 -30.37 29.89
CA GLN A 272 -33.87 -31.23 31.00
C GLN A 272 -35.34 -31.62 30.83
N PRO A 273 -35.68 -32.91 30.61
CA PRO A 273 -37.06 -33.31 30.46
C PRO A 273 -37.80 -33.09 31.77
N LYS A 274 -38.90 -32.31 31.73
CA LYS A 274 -39.89 -32.30 32.81
C LYS A 274 -40.40 -33.72 32.98
N SER A 275 -39.92 -34.43 34.01
CA SER A 275 -40.49 -35.69 34.43
C SER A 275 -41.93 -35.43 34.88
N ARG A 276 -42.88 -35.76 34.01
CA ARG A 276 -44.28 -35.98 34.38
C ARG A 276 -44.33 -37.12 35.40
N TRP A 277 -44.74 -36.82 36.62
CA TRP A 277 -45.39 -37.79 37.49
C TRP A 277 -46.82 -37.31 37.75
N GLN A 278 -47.68 -38.31 37.95
CA GLN A 278 -49.13 -38.31 38.10
C GLN A 278 -49.64 -37.34 39.16
#